data_AF-A0A6C0IY65-F1
#
_entry.id   AF-A0A6C0IY65-F1
#
_cell.length_a   1.000
_cell.length_b   1.000
_cell.length_c   1.000
_cell.angle_alpha   90.00
_cell.angle_beta   90.00
_cell.angle_gamma   90.00
#
_symmetry.space_group_name_H-M   'P 1'
#
loop_
_entity.id
_entity.type
_entity.pdbx_description
1 polymer ?
#
loop_
_entity_poly.entity_id
_entity_poly.type
_entity_poly.pdbx_seq_one_letter_code
_entity_poly.pdbx_strand_id
1 'polypeptide(L)'
;MTELLRVMQIIDQYSNVIPEGEYLEACNILKKSYEERNDPIFLFDYDNFRIPPVTPENTFHYFHDYYFDKAVRMDSDFINGSIRYLEDELDMSQPLRNITKAVKETVRQHCCAIQGDITGSLTLEDMSIGVVEFRNLCKTYLHIENDFRERYRNSIVEKIRWFERSEEHVESL
;
A
#
# COMPACT_ATOMS: atom_id res chain seq x y z
N MET A 1 -13.24 13.84 11.36
CA MET A 1 -14.08 13.03 10.42
C MET A 1 -15.49 13.60 10.24
N THR A 2 -16.16 14.03 11.31
CA THR A 2 -17.51 14.64 11.28
C THR A 2 -17.57 16.00 10.58
N GLU A 3 -16.50 16.79 10.64
CA GLU A 3 -16.48 18.16 10.11
C GLU A 3 -16.47 18.24 8.57
N LEU A 4 -15.79 17.33 7.86
CA LEU A 4 -15.77 17.30 6.38
C LEU A 4 -17.13 16.90 5.80
N LEU A 5 -17.79 15.92 6.42
CA LEU A 5 -19.18 15.56 6.15
C LEU A 5 -20.13 16.74 6.42
N ARG A 6 -19.88 17.48 7.50
CA ARG A 6 -20.66 18.67 7.85
C ARG A 6 -20.47 19.80 6.84
N VAL A 7 -19.26 19.99 6.31
CA VAL A 7 -18.98 20.96 5.24
C VAL A 7 -19.70 20.59 3.95
N MET A 8 -19.70 19.31 3.55
CA MET A 8 -20.49 18.84 2.40
C MET A 8 -21.99 19.10 2.60
N GLN A 9 -22.53 18.78 3.78
CA GLN A 9 -23.93 19.04 4.10
C GLN A 9 -24.29 20.53 4.06
N ILE A 10 -23.39 21.41 4.50
CA ILE A 10 -23.57 22.86 4.40
C ILE A 10 -23.59 23.28 2.92
N ILE A 11 -22.67 22.79 2.10
CA ILE A 11 -22.62 23.14 0.68
C ILE A 11 -23.87 22.65 -0.06
N ASP A 12 -24.31 21.42 0.20
CA ASP A 12 -25.54 20.86 -0.38
C ASP A 12 -26.77 21.72 -0.04
N GLN A 13 -26.83 22.27 1.19
CA GLN A 13 -27.93 23.16 1.61
C GLN A 13 -27.99 24.47 0.80
N TYR A 14 -26.85 24.95 0.30
CA TYR A 14 -26.77 26.18 -0.49
C TYR A 14 -26.63 25.93 -2.00
N SER A 15 -26.79 24.69 -2.46
CA SER A 15 -26.71 24.30 -3.89
C SER A 15 -27.59 25.12 -4.82
N ASN A 16 -28.75 25.60 -4.35
CA ASN A 16 -29.67 26.44 -5.13
C ASN A 16 -29.19 27.89 -5.33
N VAL A 17 -28.16 28.32 -4.59
CA VAL A 17 -27.60 29.68 -4.63
C VAL A 17 -26.24 29.68 -5.33
N ILE A 18 -25.50 28.57 -5.24
CA ILE A 18 -24.18 28.42 -5.85
C ILE A 18 -24.35 28.13 -7.34
N PRO A 19 -23.64 28.84 -8.24
CA PRO A 19 -23.60 28.50 -9.65
C PRO A 19 -23.18 27.05 -9.86
N GLU A 20 -23.86 26.33 -10.75
CA GLU A 20 -23.67 24.89 -10.95
C GLU A 20 -22.19 24.49 -11.18
N GLY A 21 -21.44 25.31 -11.92
CA GLY A 21 -20.01 25.10 -12.15
C GLY A 21 -19.16 25.19 -10.87
N GLU A 22 -19.43 26.18 -10.02
CA GLU A 22 -18.70 26.38 -8.76
C GLU A 22 -19.06 25.32 -7.71
N TYR A 23 -20.32 24.87 -7.72
CA TYR A 23 -20.78 23.76 -6.87
C TYR A 23 -20.05 22.45 -7.23
N LEU A 24 -19.99 22.12 -8.52
CA LEU A 24 -19.25 20.95 -9.01
C LEU A 24 -17.76 21.04 -8.68
N GLU A 25 -17.15 22.21 -8.81
CA GLU A 25 -15.76 22.44 -8.44
C GLU A 25 -15.53 22.23 -6.94
N ALA A 26 -16.39 22.79 -6.07
CA ALA A 26 -16.31 22.60 -4.62
C ALA A 26 -16.48 21.13 -4.21
N CYS A 27 -17.43 20.41 -4.80
CA CYS A 27 -17.60 18.97 -4.58
C CYS A 27 -16.36 18.18 -5.03
N ASN A 28 -15.77 18.52 -6.17
CA ASN A 28 -14.56 17.87 -6.67
C ASN A 28 -13.35 18.15 -5.78
N ILE A 29 -13.18 19.37 -5.28
CA ILE A 29 -12.13 19.73 -4.33
C ILE A 29 -12.31 18.94 -3.03
N LEU A 30 -13.51 18.89 -2.46
CA LEU A 30 -13.78 18.15 -1.23
C LEU A 30 -13.60 16.64 -1.40
N LYS A 31 -14.06 16.09 -2.53
CA LYS A 31 -13.82 14.70 -2.89
C LYS A 31 -12.32 14.44 -3.00
N LYS A 32 -11.57 15.31 -3.68
CA LYS A 32 -10.13 15.21 -3.80
C LYS A 32 -9.44 15.30 -2.44
N SER A 33 -9.84 16.21 -1.55
CA SER A 33 -9.32 16.30 -0.18
C SER A 33 -9.69 15.09 0.68
N TYR A 34 -10.83 14.44 0.42
CA TYR A 34 -11.23 13.20 1.07
C TYR A 34 -10.47 11.98 0.53
N GLU A 35 -10.18 11.95 -0.77
CA GLU A 35 -9.40 10.91 -1.45
C GLU A 35 -7.89 11.07 -1.22
N GLU A 36 -7.41 12.30 -1.05
CA GLU A 36 -6.06 12.67 -0.60
C GLU A 36 -5.86 12.44 0.90
N ARG A 37 -6.76 11.70 1.59
CA ARG A 37 -6.58 11.21 2.96
C ARG A 37 -5.40 10.24 3.05
N ASN A 38 -4.24 10.85 2.94
CA ASN A 38 -2.95 10.43 3.40
C ASN A 38 -2.87 10.87 4.87
N ASP A 39 -3.78 10.40 5.73
CA ASP A 39 -3.48 10.47 7.16
C ASP A 39 -2.20 9.66 7.31
N PRO A 40 -1.07 10.27 7.72
CA PRO A 40 0.18 9.54 7.84
C PRO A 40 -0.04 8.35 8.77
N ILE A 41 0.50 7.16 8.45
CA ILE A 41 0.51 6.09 9.45
C ILE A 41 1.60 6.45 10.44
N PHE A 42 1.15 7.01 11.57
CA PHE A 42 1.94 7.09 12.78
C PHE A 42 1.48 6.03 13.77
N LEU A 43 2.44 5.51 14.51
CA LEU A 43 2.25 4.62 15.65
C LEU A 43 1.69 5.41 16.84
N PHE A 44 1.97 6.72 16.91
CA PHE A 44 1.57 7.61 17.99
C PHE A 44 0.69 8.78 17.52
N ASP A 45 -0.20 9.24 18.39
CA ASP A 45 -0.99 10.47 18.18
C ASP A 45 -0.20 11.64 18.78
N TYR A 46 0.49 12.39 17.92
CA TYR A 46 1.30 13.54 18.32
C TYR A 46 0.46 14.76 18.73
N ASP A 47 -0.75 14.92 18.16
CA ASP A 47 -1.66 16.01 18.52
C ASP A 47 -2.16 15.87 19.97
N ASN A 48 -2.28 14.64 20.46
CA ASN A 48 -2.72 14.34 21.82
C ASN A 48 -1.69 13.57 22.65
N PHE A 49 -0.39 13.77 22.38
CA PHE A 49 0.67 13.06 23.08
C PHE A 49 0.62 13.35 24.58
N ARG A 50 0.56 12.29 25.40
CA ARG A 50 0.44 12.39 26.86
C ARG A 50 1.28 11.33 27.54
N ILE A 51 1.93 11.75 28.62
CA ILE A 51 2.54 10.84 29.59
C ILE A 51 1.73 10.83 30.89
N PRO A 52 1.76 9.74 31.66
CA PRO A 52 1.21 9.72 33.01
C PRO A 52 1.84 10.79 33.91
N PRO A 53 1.16 11.20 34.99
CA PRO A 53 1.76 12.06 36.01
C PRO A 53 3.04 11.44 36.58
N VAL A 54 4.08 12.25 36.79
CA VAL A 54 5.36 11.80 37.37
C VAL A 54 5.66 12.50 38.68
N THR A 55 6.35 11.78 39.56
CA THR A 55 6.79 12.27 40.87
C THR A 55 8.31 12.11 40.96
N PRO A 56 9.08 13.18 41.24
CA PRO A 56 8.62 14.55 41.51
C PRO A 56 8.16 15.30 40.23
N GLU A 57 7.20 16.23 40.38
CA GLU A 57 6.54 16.92 39.24
C GLU A 57 7.52 17.68 38.33
N ASN A 58 8.62 18.17 38.88
CA ASN A 58 9.66 18.87 38.12
C ASN A 58 10.38 17.98 37.08
N THR A 59 10.15 16.67 37.10
CA THR A 59 10.66 15.73 36.09
C THR A 59 9.70 15.53 34.91
N PHE A 60 8.49 16.09 34.96
CA PHE A 60 7.46 15.91 33.93
C PHE A 60 7.96 16.30 32.54
N HIS A 61 8.52 17.51 32.40
CA HIS A 61 9.04 17.98 31.12
C HIS A 61 10.12 17.05 30.56
N TYR A 62 11.06 16.60 31.40
CA TYR A 62 12.09 15.67 30.98
C TYR A 62 11.51 14.36 30.41
N PHE A 63 10.56 13.74 31.12
CA PHE A 63 9.97 12.49 30.65
C PHE A 63 9.05 12.68 29.45
N HIS A 64 8.33 13.80 29.40
CA HIS A 64 7.49 14.14 28.27
C HIS A 64 8.34 14.23 27.00
N ASP A 65 9.38 15.05 27.01
CA ASP A 65 10.28 15.26 25.88
C ASP A 65 11.01 13.96 25.50
N TYR A 66 11.52 13.23 26.49
CA TYR A 66 12.19 11.95 26.25
C TYR A 66 11.30 10.93 25.52
N TYR A 67 10.03 10.79 25.94
CA TYR A 67 9.11 9.84 25.32
C TYR A 67 8.54 10.36 24.01
N PHE A 68 8.36 11.66 23.85
CA PHE A 68 7.99 12.29 22.59
C PHE A 68 9.08 12.03 21.54
N ASP A 69 10.33 12.37 21.84
CA ASP A 69 11.48 12.12 20.95
C ASP A 69 11.64 10.62 20.64
N LYS A 70 11.34 9.76 21.62
CA LYS A 70 11.36 8.31 21.42
C LYS A 70 10.25 7.85 20.48
N ALA A 71 9.04 8.40 20.59
CA ALA A 71 7.93 8.12 19.70
C ALA A 71 8.28 8.53 18.26
N VAL A 72 8.78 9.75 18.07
CA VAL A 72 9.24 10.29 16.78
C VAL A 72 10.26 9.35 16.14
N ARG A 73 11.30 8.94 16.88
CA ARG A 73 12.30 7.97 16.36
C ARG A 73 11.68 6.63 15.99
N MET A 74 10.76 6.11 16.79
CA MET A 74 10.12 4.82 16.51
C MET A 74 9.24 4.87 15.26
N ASP A 75 8.55 5.98 15.02
CA ASP A 75 7.79 6.20 13.79
C ASP A 75 8.71 6.31 12.57
N SER A 76 9.77 7.11 12.65
CA SER A 76 10.77 7.21 11.58
C SER A 76 11.40 5.85 11.26
N ASP A 77 11.78 5.07 12.27
CA ASP A 77 12.32 3.71 12.08
C ASP A 77 11.31 2.79 11.37
N PHE A 78 10.03 2.87 11.74
CA PHE A 78 8.95 2.08 11.11
C PHE A 78 8.70 2.49 9.66
N ILE A 79 8.62 3.79 9.39
CA ILE A 79 8.38 4.34 8.06
C ILE A 79 9.53 3.96 7.13
N ASN A 80 10.78 4.24 7.53
CA ASN A 80 11.96 3.89 6.74
C ASN A 80 12.11 2.37 6.54
N GLY A 81 11.81 1.57 7.57
CA GLY A 81 11.79 0.12 7.46
C GLY A 81 10.74 -0.38 6.46
N SER A 82 9.56 0.25 6.44
CA SER A 82 8.48 -0.07 5.52
C SER A 82 8.82 0.34 4.08
N ILE A 83 9.43 1.51 3.87
CA ILE A 83 9.93 1.95 2.56
C ILE A 83 10.93 0.94 2.03
N ARG A 84 11.95 0.58 2.82
CA ARG A 84 12.97 -0.38 2.40
C ARG A 84 12.39 -1.74 2.03
N TYR A 85 11.45 -2.26 2.83
CA TYR A 85 10.75 -3.49 2.51
C TYR A 85 10.02 -3.41 1.17
N LEU A 86 9.34 -2.30 0.91
CA LEU A 86 8.61 -2.07 -0.34
C LEU A 86 9.55 -1.90 -1.54
N GLU A 87 10.71 -1.27 -1.38
CA GLU A 87 11.74 -1.18 -2.41
C GLU A 87 12.29 -2.56 -2.77
N ASP A 88 12.59 -3.41 -1.77
CA ASP A 88 13.02 -4.78 -1.98
C ASP A 88 11.95 -5.60 -2.74
N GLU A 89 10.67 -5.45 -2.38
CA GLU A 89 9.54 -6.07 -3.10
C GLU A 89 9.40 -5.58 -4.54
N LEU A 90 9.65 -4.29 -4.79
CA LEU A 90 9.61 -3.68 -6.12
C LEU A 90 10.71 -4.26 -7.04
N ASP A 91 11.89 -4.51 -6.48
CA ASP A 91 13.02 -5.12 -7.18
C ASP A 91 12.81 -6.61 -7.46
N MET A 92 12.15 -7.33 -6.55
CA MET A 92 11.81 -8.75 -6.76
C MET A 92 10.64 -8.94 -7.75
N SER A 93 9.76 -7.95 -7.85
CA SER A 93 8.54 -7.99 -8.66
C SER A 93 8.74 -7.56 -10.12
N GLN A 94 9.99 -7.45 -10.60
CA GLN A 94 10.26 -7.02 -11.97
C GLN A 94 9.61 -7.94 -13.03
N PRO A 95 9.22 -7.40 -14.20
CA PRO A 95 8.59 -8.21 -15.24
C PRO A 95 9.48 -9.36 -15.71
N LEU A 96 8.89 -10.55 -15.84
CA LEU A 96 9.53 -11.72 -16.39
C LEU A 96 9.65 -11.57 -17.91
N ARG A 97 10.89 -11.59 -18.43
CA ARG A 97 11.17 -11.38 -19.85
C ARG A 97 11.16 -12.66 -20.70
N ASN A 98 11.54 -13.79 -20.10
CA ASN A 98 11.79 -15.04 -20.81
C ASN A 98 11.10 -16.22 -20.12
N ILE A 99 10.72 -17.23 -20.91
CA ILE A 99 10.26 -18.53 -20.39
C ILE A 99 11.48 -19.33 -19.95
N THR A 100 11.86 -19.17 -18.68
CA THR A 100 12.97 -19.89 -18.05
C THR A 100 12.56 -21.30 -17.61
N LYS A 101 13.52 -22.11 -17.14
CA LYS A 101 13.21 -23.42 -16.53
C LYS A 101 12.32 -23.27 -15.30
N ALA A 102 12.53 -22.23 -14.49
CA ALA A 102 11.71 -21.94 -13.33
C ALA A 102 10.25 -21.64 -13.73
N VAL A 103 10.04 -20.78 -14.74
CA VAL A 103 8.69 -20.49 -15.27
C VAL A 103 8.00 -21.77 -15.75
N LYS A 104 8.70 -22.63 -16.49
CA LYS A 104 8.14 -23.91 -16.94
C LYS A 104 7.73 -24.80 -15.76
N GLU A 105 8.56 -24.87 -14.73
CA GLU A 105 8.24 -25.66 -13.54
C GLU A 105 7.04 -25.10 -12.78
N THR A 106 6.95 -23.78 -12.60
CA THR A 106 5.77 -23.14 -11.99
C THR A 106 4.49 -23.41 -12.80
N VAL A 107 4.55 -23.29 -14.14
CA VAL A 107 3.41 -23.60 -15.01
C VAL A 107 3.00 -25.06 -14.89
N ARG A 108 3.97 -25.98 -14.82
CA ARG A 108 3.70 -27.41 -14.59
C ARG A 108 2.99 -27.63 -13.26
N GLN A 109 3.48 -27.02 -12.18
CA GLN A 109 2.87 -27.12 -10.85
C GLN A 109 1.44 -26.58 -10.84
N HIS A 110 1.16 -25.46 -11.52
CA HIS A 110 -0.20 -24.97 -11.70
C HIS A 110 -1.08 -25.96 -12.47
N CYS A 111 -0.56 -26.58 -13.53
CA CYS A 111 -1.31 -27.62 -14.27
C CYS A 111 -1.65 -28.81 -13.37
N CYS A 112 -0.70 -29.30 -12.57
CA CYS A 112 -0.94 -30.37 -11.60
C CYS A 112 -2.03 -29.96 -10.59
N ALA A 113 -1.92 -28.76 -10.01
CA ALA A 113 -2.88 -28.26 -9.03
C ALA A 113 -4.30 -28.12 -9.61
N ILE A 114 -4.44 -27.68 -10.86
CA ILE A 114 -5.73 -27.58 -11.56
C ILE A 114 -6.38 -28.96 -11.72
N GLN A 115 -5.58 -30.02 -11.89
CA GLN A 115 -6.06 -31.40 -11.97
C GLN A 115 -6.25 -32.07 -10.59
N GLY A 116 -6.07 -31.31 -9.50
CA GLY A 116 -6.22 -31.80 -8.14
C GLY A 116 -4.98 -32.50 -7.56
N ASP A 117 -3.86 -32.52 -8.29
CA ASP A 117 -2.59 -33.03 -7.78
C ASP A 117 -1.79 -31.90 -7.11
N ILE A 118 -1.96 -31.79 -5.80
CA ILE A 118 -1.25 -30.82 -4.96
C ILE A 118 0.22 -31.22 -4.74
N THR A 119 0.56 -32.50 -4.94
CA THR A 119 1.93 -33.01 -4.74
C THR A 119 2.84 -32.77 -5.94
N GLY A 120 2.27 -32.38 -7.09
CA GLY A 120 3.05 -32.08 -8.30
C GLY A 120 3.74 -33.31 -8.89
N SER A 121 3.17 -34.50 -8.67
CA SER A 121 3.64 -35.80 -9.14
C SER A 121 3.31 -36.07 -10.61
N LEU A 122 2.24 -35.47 -11.14
CA LEU A 122 1.83 -35.68 -12.53
C LEU A 122 2.84 -35.10 -13.53
N THR A 123 3.14 -35.88 -14.55
CA THR A 123 3.90 -35.45 -15.73
C THR A 123 2.99 -34.75 -16.74
N LEU A 124 3.56 -34.04 -17.71
CA LEU A 124 2.78 -33.45 -18.81
C LEU A 124 2.01 -34.50 -19.60
N GLU A 125 2.56 -35.71 -19.72
CA GLU A 125 1.95 -36.84 -20.41
C GLU A 125 0.75 -37.38 -19.62
N ASP A 126 0.87 -37.52 -18.30
CA ASP A 126 -0.24 -37.92 -17.42
C ASP A 126 -1.40 -36.92 -17.49
N MET A 127 -1.07 -35.64 -17.65
CA MET A 127 -2.04 -34.55 -17.81
C MET A 127 -2.59 -34.43 -19.24
N SER A 128 -2.15 -35.26 -20.19
CA SER A 128 -2.48 -35.19 -21.62
C SER A 128 -2.13 -33.84 -22.29
N ILE A 129 -1.10 -33.13 -21.80
CA ILE A 129 -0.68 -31.82 -22.31
C ILE A 129 0.45 -31.99 -23.33
N GLY A 130 0.21 -31.56 -24.57
CA GLY A 130 1.22 -31.60 -25.64
C GLY A 130 2.31 -30.53 -25.50
N VAL A 131 3.48 -30.74 -26.12
CA VAL A 131 4.62 -29.78 -26.06
C VAL A 131 4.26 -28.39 -26.58
N VAL A 132 3.45 -28.31 -27.65
CA VAL A 132 3.00 -27.04 -28.24
C VAL A 132 2.02 -26.32 -27.32
N GLU A 133 1.08 -27.08 -26.74
CA GLU A 133 0.10 -26.58 -25.78
C GLU A 133 0.79 -26.06 -24.52
N PHE A 134 1.72 -26.83 -23.95
CA PHE A 134 2.51 -26.41 -22.79
C PHE A 134 3.29 -25.12 -23.04
N ARG A 135 3.86 -24.95 -24.24
CA ARG A 135 4.53 -23.71 -24.63
C ARG A 135 3.56 -22.53 -24.66
N ASN A 136 2.33 -22.72 -25.13
CA ASN A 136 1.31 -21.69 -25.12
C ASN A 136 0.86 -21.35 -23.69
N LEU A 137 0.67 -22.35 -22.83
CA LEU A 137 0.40 -22.14 -21.40
C LEU A 137 1.50 -21.32 -20.72
N CYS A 138 2.78 -21.59 -21.03
CA CYS A 138 3.89 -20.79 -20.52
C CYS A 138 3.83 -19.33 -20.98
N LYS A 139 3.43 -19.06 -22.23
CA LYS A 139 3.26 -17.67 -22.72
C LYS A 139 2.09 -16.97 -22.04
N THR A 140 0.98 -17.67 -21.88
CA THR A 140 -0.21 -17.16 -21.18
C THR A 140 0.11 -16.84 -19.73
N TYR A 141 0.79 -17.75 -19.02
CA TYR A 141 1.27 -17.50 -17.67
C TYR A 141 2.16 -16.25 -17.61
N LEU A 142 3.14 -16.13 -18.51
CA LEU A 142 4.03 -14.98 -18.54
C LEU A 142 3.26 -13.65 -18.70
N HIS A 143 2.21 -13.64 -19.53
CA HIS A 143 1.36 -12.48 -19.72
C HIS A 143 0.57 -12.13 -18.44
N ILE A 144 -0.10 -13.11 -17.83
CA ILE A 144 -0.91 -12.92 -16.62
C ILE A 144 -0.03 -12.49 -15.44
N GLU A 145 1.10 -13.17 -15.24
CA GLU A 145 2.06 -12.87 -14.16
C GLU A 145 2.63 -11.46 -14.30
N ASN A 146 2.95 -11.02 -15.52
CA ASN A 146 3.45 -9.66 -15.75
C ASN A 146 2.38 -8.59 -15.55
N ASP A 147 1.12 -8.85 -15.93
CA ASP A 147 -0.01 -7.94 -15.65
C ASP A 147 -0.27 -7.82 -14.13
N PHE A 148 -0.18 -8.93 -13.39
CA PHE A 148 -0.26 -8.91 -11.93
C PHE A 148 0.90 -8.10 -11.32
N ARG A 149 2.14 -8.40 -11.73
CA ARG A 149 3.35 -7.68 -11.27
C ARG A 149 3.26 -6.19 -11.57
N GLU A 150 2.77 -5.78 -12.74
CA GLU A 150 2.59 -4.37 -13.07
C GLU A 150 1.64 -3.67 -12.10
N ARG A 151 0.47 -4.24 -11.85
CA ARG A 151 -0.50 -3.70 -10.89
C ARG A 151 0.07 -3.63 -9.48
N TYR A 152 0.77 -4.68 -9.04
CA TYR A 152 1.40 -4.72 -7.73
C TYR A 152 2.50 -3.65 -7.60
N ARG A 153 3.41 -3.55 -8.57
CA ARG A 153 4.46 -2.53 -8.61
C ARG A 153 3.90 -1.10 -8.56
N ASN A 154 2.84 -0.82 -9.32
CA ASN A 154 2.17 0.48 -9.28
C ASN A 154 1.62 0.78 -7.88
N SER A 155 1.00 -0.20 -7.23
CA SER A 155 0.53 -0.07 -5.85
C SER A 155 1.67 0.15 -4.85
N ILE A 156 2.81 -0.53 -5.02
CA ILE A 156 4.00 -0.36 -4.17
C ILE A 156 4.53 1.08 -4.30
N VAL A 157 4.67 1.59 -5.54
CA VAL A 157 5.20 2.94 -5.79
C VAL A 157 4.32 4.01 -5.13
N GLU A 158 2.99 3.91 -5.25
CA GLU A 158 2.09 4.84 -4.56
C GLU A 158 2.21 4.72 -3.04
N LYS A 159 2.43 3.51 -2.51
CA LYS A 159 2.61 3.29 -1.07
C LYS A 159 3.94 3.85 -0.55
N ILE A 160 5.03 3.72 -1.31
CA ILE A 160 6.32 4.33 -0.98
C ILE A 160 6.16 5.85 -0.90
N ARG A 161 5.57 6.49 -1.91
CA ARG A 161 5.32 7.95 -1.90
C ARG A 161 4.53 8.42 -0.69
N TRP A 162 3.60 7.58 -0.25
CA TRP A 162 2.81 7.89 0.94
C TRP A 162 3.62 7.79 2.23
N PHE A 163 4.50 6.79 2.34
CA PHE A 163 5.44 6.70 3.46
C PHE A 163 6.47 7.84 3.44
N GLU A 164 6.99 8.24 2.28
CA GLU A 164 7.89 9.39 2.12
C GLU A 164 7.25 10.68 2.66
N ARG A 165 5.99 10.95 2.31
CA ARG A 165 5.23 12.09 2.87
C ARG A 165 5.02 11.98 4.38
N SER A 166 4.87 10.77 4.89
CA SER A 166 4.73 10.54 6.34
C SER A 166 6.05 10.84 7.06
N GLU A 167 7.18 10.46 6.47
CA GLU A 167 8.51 10.76 7.01
C GLU A 167 8.79 12.26 7.06
N GLU A 168 8.50 13.00 5.98
CA GLU A 168 8.63 14.47 5.93
C GLU A 168 7.85 15.14 7.06
N HIS A 169 6.69 14.59 7.44
CA HIS A 169 5.92 15.09 8.57
C HIS A 169 6.57 14.76 9.91
N VAL A 170 7.07 13.54 10.11
CA VAL A 170 7.79 13.14 11.34
C VAL A 170 9.02 14.01 11.56
N GLU A 171 9.77 14.33 10.50
CA GLU A 171 10.93 15.24 10.56
C GLU A 171 10.55 16.67 10.95
N SER A 172 9.28 17.05 10.82
CA SER A 172 8.78 18.40 11.12
C SER A 172 8.22 18.58 12.54
N LEU A 173 8.02 17.48 13.28
CA LEU A 173 7.54 17.46 14.67
C LEU A 173 8.65 17.85 15.66
#